data_AF-A0A821XXS4-F1
#
_entry.id   AF-A0A821XXS4-F1
#
_cell.length_a   1.000
_cell.length_b   1.000
_cell.length_c   1.000
_cell.angle_alpha   90.00
_cell.angle_beta   90.00
_cell.angle_gamma   90.00
#
_symmetry.space_group_name_H-M   'P 1'
#
loop_
_entity.id
_entity.type
_entity.pdbx_description
1 polymer ?
#
loop_
_entity_poly.entity_id
_entity_poly.type
_entity_poly.pdbx_seq_one_letter_code
_entity_poly.pdbx_strand_id
1 'polypeptide(L)'
;YLNSAELYDPSTGLWTTTGSMNHGRFLHTASILTNAYVLVVGGWDGSSFLNSAESYDPSTGTWTTTGNLNGARRERKASVLTNGKVLITGGWDGGSYLSSAELYDPSTGLWTTTGGMNSARNVHTTSVLTNGDVLATGGFSYFPLSTSELY
;
A
#
# COMPACT_ATOMS: atom_id res chain seq x y z
N TYR A 1 -12.99 -11.92 4.08
CA TYR A 1 -12.38 -10.58 4.13
C TYR A 1 -12.82 -9.93 5.43
N LEU A 2 -11.97 -9.14 6.08
CA LEU A 2 -12.29 -8.50 7.36
C LEU A 2 -12.05 -7.00 7.24
N ASN A 3 -12.87 -6.22 7.95
CA ASN A 3 -12.70 -4.78 8.09
C ASN A 3 -12.34 -4.37 9.52
N SER A 4 -12.43 -5.29 10.49
CA SER A 4 -11.99 -5.06 11.86
C SER A 4 -10.49 -4.78 11.94
N ALA A 5 -10.09 -3.97 12.92
CA ALA A 5 -8.70 -3.74 13.26
C ALA A 5 -8.48 -3.88 14.77
N GLU A 6 -7.25 -4.20 15.16
CA GLU A 6 -6.83 -4.36 16.54
C GLU A 6 -5.50 -3.65 16.76
N LEU A 7 -5.28 -3.15 17.98
CA LEU A 7 -4.04 -2.52 18.42
C LEU A 7 -3.34 -3.42 19.43
N TYR A 8 -2.04 -3.63 19.23
CA TYR A 8 -1.18 -4.30 20.19
C TYR A 8 -0.47 -3.29 21.08
N ASP A 9 -0.66 -3.41 22.39
CA ASP A 9 0.10 -2.65 23.37
C ASP A 9 1.30 -3.49 23.87
N PRO A 10 2.56 -3.12 23.55
CA PRO A 10 3.74 -3.87 23.97
C PRO A 10 4.01 -3.80 25.47
N SER A 11 3.43 -2.82 26.20
CA SER A 11 3.62 -2.70 27.64
C SER A 11 2.77 -3.69 28.45
N THR A 12 1.59 -4.04 27.92
CA THR A 12 0.66 -5.00 28.54
C THR A 12 0.63 -6.35 27.82
N GLY A 13 1.10 -6.41 26.58
CA GLY A 13 1.06 -7.60 25.74
C GLY A 13 -0.34 -7.94 25.22
N LEU A 14 -1.29 -7.01 25.30
CA LEU A 14 -2.69 -7.24 24.95
C LEU A 14 -3.04 -6.65 23.58
N TRP A 15 -3.96 -7.33 22.89
CA TRP A 15 -4.65 -6.80 21.72
C TRP A 15 -5.99 -6.19 22.15
N THR A 16 -6.31 -5.02 21.62
CA THR A 16 -7.59 -4.34 21.85
C THR A 16 -8.24 -4.00 20.53
N THR A 17 -9.56 -4.16 20.44
CA THR A 17 -10.30 -3.75 19.25
C THR A 17 -10.29 -2.23 19.13
N THR A 18 -10.17 -1.73 17.89
CA THR A 18 -10.30 -0.31 17.56
C THR A 18 -11.38 -0.12 16.49
N GLY A 19 -11.51 1.06 15.89
CA GLY A 19 -12.43 1.26 14.79
C GLY A 19 -12.12 0.37 13.59
N SER A 20 -13.13 0.17 12.76
CA SER A 20 -13.08 -0.70 11.59
C SER A 20 -12.91 0.10 10.31
N MET A 21 -12.21 -0.46 9.34
CA MET A 21 -12.20 0.02 7.96
C MET A 21 -13.63 0.06 7.39
N ASN A 22 -13.85 0.94 6.43
CA ASN A 22 -15.10 1.05 5.68
C ASN A 22 -15.27 -0.14 4.73
N HIS A 23 -14.17 -0.68 4.20
CA HIS A 23 -14.20 -1.85 3.32
C HIS A 23 -13.35 -2.98 3.89
N GLY A 24 -13.92 -4.18 3.96
CA GLY A 24 -13.16 -5.36 4.33
C GLY A 24 -12.22 -5.78 3.21
N ARG A 25 -10.97 -6.10 3.56
CA ARG A 25 -9.93 -6.33 2.56
C ARG A 25 -8.87 -7.30 3.05
N PHE A 26 -8.24 -8.03 2.13
CA PHE A 26 -7.01 -8.80 2.37
C PHE A 26 -5.99 -8.53 1.25
N LEU A 27 -4.72 -8.87 1.47
CA LEU A 27 -3.62 -8.58 0.52
C LEU A 27 -3.55 -7.10 0.12
N HIS A 28 -3.86 -6.23 1.09
CA HIS A 28 -3.64 -4.79 1.01
C HIS A 28 -2.25 -4.44 1.54
N THR A 29 -1.80 -3.22 1.28
CA THR A 29 -0.61 -2.67 1.94
C THR A 29 -1.01 -1.80 3.11
N ALA A 30 -0.18 -1.74 4.15
CA ALA A 30 -0.30 -0.78 5.24
C ALA A 30 1.01 0.01 5.38
N SER A 31 0.94 1.32 5.59
CA SER A 31 2.11 2.19 5.72
C SER A 31 1.88 3.27 6.77
N ILE A 32 2.86 3.50 7.63
CA ILE A 32 2.82 4.60 8.60
C ILE A 32 3.23 5.88 7.87
N LEU A 33 2.36 6.88 7.91
CA LEU A 33 2.60 8.20 7.34
C LEU A 33 3.39 9.08 8.32
N THR A 34 3.94 10.19 7.81
CA THR A 34 4.72 11.16 8.61
C THR A 34 3.90 11.86 9.69
N ASN A 35 2.56 11.90 9.55
CA ASN A 35 1.63 12.40 10.57
C ASN A 35 1.19 11.30 11.57
N ALA A 36 1.87 10.15 11.59
CA ALA A 36 1.57 8.97 12.42
C ALA A 36 0.26 8.23 12.08
N TYR A 37 -0.44 8.61 11.01
CA TYR A 37 -1.61 7.87 10.56
C TYR A 37 -1.17 6.60 9.82
N VAL A 38 -2.01 5.58 9.78
CA VAL A 38 -1.74 4.38 8.97
C VAL A 38 -2.57 4.45 7.69
N LEU A 39 -1.91 4.48 6.53
CA LEU A 39 -2.56 4.37 5.23
C LEU A 39 -2.67 2.90 4.83
N VAL A 40 -3.88 2.46 4.52
CA VAL A 40 -4.16 1.16 3.93
C VAL A 40 -4.64 1.32 2.50
N VAL A 41 -4.10 0.52 1.59
CA VAL A 41 -4.30 0.71 0.14
C VAL A 41 -4.59 -0.62 -0.56
N GLY A 42 -5.60 -0.62 -1.42
CA GLY A 42 -5.89 -1.71 -2.35
C GLY A 42 -6.25 -3.02 -1.66
N GLY A 43 -5.92 -4.14 -2.32
CA GLY A 43 -6.25 -5.49 -1.86
C GLY A 43 -7.49 -6.04 -2.54
N TRP A 44 -8.19 -6.96 -1.88
CA TRP A 44 -9.38 -7.63 -2.42
C TRP A 44 -10.41 -7.85 -1.31
N ASP A 45 -11.66 -7.60 -1.64
CA ASP A 45 -12.80 -7.64 -0.70
C ASP A 45 -13.59 -8.94 -0.76
N GLY A 46 -13.07 -9.99 -1.41
CA GLY A 46 -13.81 -11.24 -1.64
C GLY A 46 -14.55 -11.29 -2.98
N SER A 47 -14.75 -10.15 -3.64
CA SER A 47 -15.46 -10.04 -4.92
C SER A 47 -14.63 -9.31 -5.97
N SER A 48 -14.00 -8.21 -5.59
CA SER A 48 -13.31 -7.27 -6.47
C SER A 48 -11.94 -6.87 -5.91
N PHE A 49 -11.00 -6.58 -6.80
CA PHE A 49 -9.77 -5.88 -6.42
C PHE A 49 -10.11 -4.43 -6.11
N LEU A 50 -9.51 -3.91 -5.06
CA LEU A 50 -9.79 -2.57 -4.58
C LEU A 50 -8.79 -1.58 -5.17
N ASN A 51 -9.31 -0.43 -5.58
CA ASN A 51 -8.52 0.78 -5.80
C ASN A 51 -8.66 1.77 -4.64
N SER A 52 -9.46 1.45 -3.63
CA SER A 52 -9.70 2.33 -2.49
C SER A 52 -8.55 2.33 -1.50
N ALA A 53 -8.35 3.49 -0.88
CA ALA A 53 -7.41 3.70 0.21
C ALA A 53 -8.10 4.36 1.41
N GLU A 54 -7.68 3.97 2.60
CA GLU A 54 -8.23 4.44 3.87
C GLU A 54 -7.10 4.79 4.83
N SER A 55 -7.29 5.83 5.63
CA SER A 55 -6.34 6.25 6.66
C SER A 55 -6.92 6.02 8.05
N TYR A 56 -6.09 5.49 8.95
CA TYR A 56 -6.42 5.26 10.34
C TYR A 56 -5.72 6.29 11.22
N ASP A 57 -6.51 7.00 12.03
CA ASP A 57 -6.02 7.87 13.08
C ASP A 57 -5.93 7.07 14.40
N PRO A 58 -4.71 6.75 14.88
CA PRO A 58 -4.54 5.98 16.10
C PRO A 58 -4.97 6.72 17.37
N SER A 59 -5.09 8.05 17.35
CA SER A 59 -5.50 8.84 18.51
C SER A 59 -7.01 8.78 18.78
N THR A 60 -7.79 8.57 17.73
CA THR A 60 -9.26 8.50 17.80
C THR A 60 -9.81 7.12 17.48
N GLY A 61 -8.97 6.22 16.96
CA GLY A 61 -9.40 4.91 16.47
C GLY A 61 -10.25 4.99 15.20
N THR A 62 -10.24 6.12 14.48
CA THR A 62 -11.16 6.35 13.35
C THR A 62 -10.51 6.01 12.02
N TRP A 63 -11.28 5.37 11.13
CA TRP A 63 -10.91 5.16 9.72
C TRP A 63 -11.62 6.15 8.81
N THR A 64 -10.86 6.79 7.93
CA THR A 64 -11.38 7.76 6.96
C THR A 64 -10.96 7.37 5.54
N THR A 65 -11.90 7.37 4.60
CA THR A 65 -11.60 7.15 3.18
C THR A 65 -10.76 8.30 2.62
N THR A 66 -9.85 7.97 1.71
CA THR A 66 -9.00 8.95 1.01
C THR A 66 -9.25 8.87 -0.50
N GLY A 67 -8.46 9.57 -1.31
CA GLY A 67 -8.49 9.40 -2.75
C GLY A 67 -8.25 7.94 -3.16
N ASN A 68 -8.78 7.57 -4.32
CA ASN A 68 -8.61 6.23 -4.88
C ASN A 68 -7.40 6.20 -5.83
N LEU A 69 -6.77 5.03 -5.91
CA LEU A 69 -5.87 4.68 -7.00
C LEU A 69 -6.62 4.75 -8.35
N ASN A 70 -5.88 5.01 -9.42
CA ASN A 70 -6.40 4.98 -10.78
C ASN A 70 -6.71 3.54 -11.23
N GLY A 71 -5.94 2.57 -10.75
CA GLY A 71 -6.14 1.14 -11.02
C GLY A 71 -6.28 0.32 -9.76
N ALA A 72 -7.28 -0.56 -9.73
CA ALA A 72 -7.42 -1.56 -8.67
C ALA A 72 -6.25 -2.54 -8.70
N ARG A 73 -5.71 -2.85 -7.53
CA ARG A 73 -4.56 -3.75 -7.41
C ARG A 73 -4.53 -4.40 -6.04
N ARG A 74 -4.12 -5.66 -6.01
CA ARG A 74 -3.59 -6.27 -4.78
C ARG A 74 -2.08 -6.15 -4.76
N GLU A 75 -1.56 -5.87 -3.57
CA GLU A 75 -0.16 -5.53 -3.36
C GLU A 75 0.32 -6.07 -2.03
N ARG A 76 1.62 -6.35 -1.92
CA ARG A 76 2.22 -6.74 -0.65
C ARG A 76 3.11 -5.65 -0.04
N LYS A 77 3.45 -4.60 -0.79
CA LYS A 77 4.31 -3.55 -0.29
C LYS A 77 4.01 -2.18 -0.89
N ALA A 78 4.12 -1.17 -0.05
CA ALA A 78 4.10 0.26 -0.38
C ALA A 78 5.38 0.89 0.20
N SER A 79 5.87 1.97 -0.40
CA SER A 79 7.10 2.64 0.03
C SER A 79 6.81 4.05 0.52
N VAL A 80 7.09 4.34 1.79
CA VAL A 80 7.04 5.71 2.31
C VAL A 80 8.35 6.40 1.94
N LEU A 81 8.26 7.43 1.10
CA LEU A 81 9.43 8.15 0.59
C LEU A 81 9.97 9.16 1.61
N THR A 82 11.21 9.61 1.41
CA THR A 82 11.88 10.59 2.29
C THR A 82 11.15 11.94 2.36
N ASN A 83 10.36 12.28 1.34
CA ASN A 83 9.50 13.46 1.31
C ASN A 83 8.11 13.26 1.94
N GLY A 84 7.85 12.09 2.53
CA GLY A 84 6.59 11.73 3.21
C GLY A 84 5.48 11.23 2.30
N LYS A 85 5.66 11.23 0.96
CA LYS A 85 4.68 10.63 0.04
C LYS A 85 4.76 9.11 0.08
N VAL A 86 3.69 8.44 -0.35
CA VAL A 86 3.67 6.97 -0.45
C VAL A 86 3.68 6.56 -1.92
N LEU A 87 4.70 5.82 -2.33
CA LEU A 87 4.79 5.23 -3.65
C LEU A 87 4.25 3.79 -3.61
N ILE A 88 3.25 3.52 -4.45
CA ILE A 88 2.79 2.17 -4.79
C ILE A 88 3.35 1.83 -6.17
N THR A 89 3.91 0.63 -6.31
CA THR A 89 4.48 0.14 -7.57
C THR A 89 4.00 -1.26 -7.83
N GLY A 90 3.60 -1.54 -9.07
CA GLY A 90 3.36 -2.90 -9.54
C GLY A 90 1.98 -3.44 -9.18
N GLY A 91 1.94 -4.73 -8.85
CA GLY A 91 0.74 -5.40 -8.35
C GLY A 91 0.06 -6.30 -9.35
N TRP A 92 -1.14 -6.76 -8.99
CA TRP A 92 -2.01 -7.55 -9.86
C TRP A 92 -3.44 -7.02 -9.79
N ASP A 93 -4.01 -6.72 -10.95
CA ASP A 93 -5.37 -6.17 -11.10
C ASP A 93 -6.45 -7.25 -11.30
N GLY A 94 -6.06 -8.53 -11.33
CA GLY A 94 -6.94 -9.66 -11.61
C GLY A 94 -6.79 -10.25 -13.01
N GLY A 95 -6.15 -9.53 -13.93
CA GLY A 95 -5.84 -10.01 -15.28
C GLY A 95 -4.35 -9.95 -15.61
N SER A 96 -3.67 -8.89 -15.19
CA SER A 96 -2.28 -8.59 -15.55
C SER A 96 -1.42 -8.21 -14.35
N TYR A 97 -0.15 -8.58 -14.42
CA TYR A 97 0.87 -7.97 -13.58
C TYR A 97 1.09 -6.54 -14.03
N LEU A 98 1.25 -5.64 -13.08
CA LEU A 98 1.39 -4.22 -13.36
C LEU A 98 2.85 -3.80 -13.25
N SER A 99 3.25 -2.87 -14.10
CA SER A 99 4.48 -2.08 -13.95
C SER A 99 4.19 -0.64 -13.52
N SER A 100 2.92 -0.24 -13.51
CA SER A 100 2.51 1.12 -13.16
C SER A 100 2.83 1.46 -11.72
N ALA A 101 3.04 2.75 -11.46
CA ALA A 101 3.21 3.27 -10.12
C ALA A 101 2.37 4.53 -9.90
N GLU A 102 1.97 4.75 -8.65
CA GLU A 102 1.15 5.87 -8.23
C GLU A 102 1.70 6.43 -6.91
N LEU A 103 1.68 7.76 -6.79
CA LEU A 103 2.12 8.51 -5.61
C LEU A 103 0.92 9.05 -4.86
N TYR A 104 0.82 8.71 -3.58
CA TYR A 104 -0.11 9.33 -2.65
C TYR A 104 0.55 10.53 -1.96
N ASP A 105 -0.16 11.66 -1.95
CA ASP A 105 0.23 12.85 -1.22
C ASP A 105 -0.63 13.01 0.05
N PRO A 106 -0.08 12.74 1.25
CA PRO A 106 -0.82 12.83 2.51
C PRO A 106 -1.41 14.21 2.81
N SER A 107 -0.85 15.28 2.24
CA SER A 107 -1.35 16.64 2.48
C SER A 107 -2.66 16.94 1.77
N THR A 108 -2.94 16.21 0.68
CA THR A 108 -4.15 16.38 -0.14
C THR A 108 -5.06 15.17 -0.10
N GLY A 109 -4.54 14.01 0.30
CA GLY A 109 -5.24 12.74 0.24
C GLY A 109 -5.43 12.21 -1.19
N LEU A 110 -4.70 12.74 -2.18
CA LEU A 110 -4.86 12.40 -3.59
C LEU A 110 -3.75 11.48 -4.11
N TRP A 111 -4.10 10.67 -5.10
CA TRP A 111 -3.16 9.83 -5.86
C TRP A 111 -2.83 10.47 -7.21
N THR A 112 -1.58 10.35 -7.64
CA THR A 112 -1.11 10.79 -8.97
C THR A 112 -0.30 9.69 -9.64
N THR A 113 -0.60 9.40 -10.90
CA THR A 113 0.20 8.48 -11.72
C THR A 113 1.60 9.04 -11.94
N THR A 114 2.61 8.19 -11.89
CA THR A 114 4.01 8.55 -12.13
C THR A 114 4.65 7.56 -13.11
N GLY A 115 5.96 7.67 -13.36
CA GLY A 115 6.71 6.69 -14.13
C GLY A 115 6.48 5.27 -13.63
N GLY A 116 6.67 4.25 -14.46
CA GLY A 116 6.50 2.84 -14.09
C GLY A 116 7.84 2.11 -13.98
N MET A 117 7.79 0.92 -13.41
CA MET A 117 8.88 -0.07 -13.50
C MET A 117 9.06 -0.54 -14.96
N ASN A 118 10.26 -0.97 -15.31
CA ASN A 118 10.54 -1.61 -16.61
C ASN A 118 9.91 -3.01 -16.69
N SER A 119 9.81 -3.71 -15.55
CA SER A 119 9.18 -5.04 -15.48
C SER A 119 7.90 -4.98 -14.67
N ALA A 120 6.83 -5.52 -15.24
CA ALA A 120 5.60 -5.77 -14.51
C ALA A 120 5.82 -6.85 -13.45
N ARG A 121 5.51 -6.55 -12.19
CA ARG A 121 5.80 -7.42 -11.05
C ARG A 121 4.77 -7.22 -9.94
N ASN A 122 4.42 -8.30 -9.26
CA ASN A 122 3.80 -8.28 -7.95
C ASN A 122 4.69 -9.00 -6.93
N VAL A 123 4.34 -8.91 -5.64
CA VAL A 123 5.04 -9.58 -4.52
C VAL A 123 6.55 -9.33 -4.46
N HIS A 124 7.05 -8.29 -5.13
CA HIS A 124 8.41 -7.80 -5.01
C HIS A 124 8.60 -7.06 -3.69
N THR A 125 9.86 -6.76 -3.39
CA THR A 125 10.20 -5.83 -2.31
C THR A 125 10.70 -4.52 -2.90
N THR A 126 10.47 -3.44 -2.17
CA THR A 126 10.98 -2.11 -2.46
C THR A 126 11.85 -1.63 -1.30
N SER A 127 12.94 -0.94 -1.60
CA SER A 127 13.80 -0.31 -0.60
C SER A 127 14.03 1.14 -0.99
N VAL A 128 13.61 2.07 -0.14
CA VAL A 128 13.88 3.50 -0.33
C VAL A 128 15.34 3.75 0.06
N LEU A 129 16.11 4.28 -0.88
CA LEU A 129 17.52 4.58 -0.71
C LEU A 129 17.71 5.99 -0.13
N THR A 130 18.89 6.25 0.45
CA THR A 130 19.19 7.53 1.11
C THR A 130 19.21 8.72 0.16
N ASN A 131 19.43 8.48 -1.14
CA ASN A 131 19.37 9.49 -2.19
C ASN A 131 17.93 9.75 -2.70
N GLY A 132 16.93 9.01 -2.22
CA GLY A 132 15.52 9.16 -2.59
C GLY A 132 15.03 8.17 -3.65
N ASP A 133 15.92 7.43 -4.30
CA ASP A 133 15.56 6.41 -5.28
C ASP A 133 14.87 5.21 -4.59
N VAL A 134 14.08 4.44 -5.35
CA VAL A 134 13.45 3.22 -4.84
C VAL A 134 13.96 2.02 -5.61
N LEU A 135 14.68 1.12 -4.93
CA LEU A 135 15.11 -0.16 -5.51
C LEU A 135 13.97 -1.18 -5.41
N ALA A 136 13.45 -1.64 -6.55
CA ALA A 136 12.54 -2.78 -6.62
C ALA A 136 13.32 -4.06 -6.90
N THR A 137 13.16 -5.09 -6.07
CA THR A 137 13.89 -6.36 -6.16
C THR A 137 12.95 -7.56 -6.26
N GLY A 138 13.20 -8.41 -7.26
CA GLY A 138 12.53 -9.69 -7.45
C GLY A 138 11.04 -9.56 -7.72
N GLY A 139 10.25 -10.42 -7.09
CA GLY A 139 8.81 -10.52 -7.30
C GLY A 139 8.44 -11.57 -8.34
N PHE A 140 7.18 -11.52 -8.77
CA PHE A 140 6.59 -12.48 -9.68
C PHE A 140 5.84 -11.75 -10.79
N SER A 141 5.97 -12.28 -12.00
CA SER A 141 5.18 -11.91 -13.16
C SER A 141 4.56 -13.19 -13.71
N TYR A 142 4.66 -13.51 -15.00
CA TYR A 142 4.36 -14.86 -15.47
C TYR A 142 5.34 -15.92 -14.95
N PHE A 143 6.52 -15.49 -14.49
CA PHE A 143 7.57 -16.30 -13.89
C PHE A 143 8.20 -15.54 -12.70
N PRO A 144 8.92 -16.23 -11.80
CA PRO A 144 9.72 -15.57 -10.78
C PRO A 144 10.77 -14.64 -11.42
N LEU A 145 10.91 -13.45 -10.87
CA LEU A 145 11.88 -12.47 -11.34
C LEU A 145 13.14 -12.51 -10.48
N SER A 146 14.30 -12.58 -11.12
CA SER A 146 15.62 -12.41 -10.50
C SER A 146 16.19 -11.00 -10.70
N THR A 147 15.40 -10.08 -11.27
CA THR A 147 15.83 -8.73 -11.62
C THR A 147 15.65 -7.77 -10.45
N SER A 148 16.51 -6.76 -10.39
CA SER A 148 16.27 -5.54 -9.61
C SER A 148 16.32 -4.34 -10.53
N GLU A 149 15.60 -3.28 -10.20
CA GLU A 149 15.63 -2.02 -10.92
C GLU A 149 15.46 -0.83 -9.99
N LEU A 150 16.08 0.30 -10.36
CA LEU A 150 15.87 1.57 -9.68
C LEU A 150 14.69 2.30 -10.29
N TYR A 151 13.88 2.86 -9.41
CA TYR A 151 12.80 3.78 -9.69
C TYR A 151 13.18 5.18 -9.20
#